data_AF-A0A317KN53-F1
#
_entry.id   AF-A0A317KN53-F1
#
_cell.length_a   1.000
_cell.length_b   1.000
_cell.length_c   1.000
_cell.angle_alpha   90.00
_cell.angle_beta   90.00
_cell.angle_gamma   90.00
#
_symmetry.space_group_name_H-M   'P 1'
#
loop_
_entity.id
_entity.type
_entity.pdbx_description
1 polymer ?
#
loop_
_entity_poly.entity_id
_entity_poly.type
_entity_poly.pdbx_seq_one_letter_code
_entity_poly.pdbx_strand_id
1 'polypeptide(L)'
;MVAVASFHARYVSGDPDDVWRDLRGLGLRVFDAPYREDAEAVAREFADRARRNVEMLVERLQARGFRAEENDDEGTPCRAHVPPSPGAPALADWLEVTFAPFPMTVSAWIRQVGDVWLVGELPGWPASVLADPLVVQLEWAERGGSRSYYEAEHAAYLRDTARRDAGIPFQLDYAPDELHKANISGDAPYGIDLPGPGIDGKVGPAIWFVDDLNTAFAAGGFPGALWDEGYQEPPAGLRESLAAGLLRL
;
A
#
# COMPACT_ATOMS: atom_id res chain seq x y z
N MET A 1 28.09 22.32 -15.14
CA MET A 1 27.27 21.35 -14.37
C MET A 1 26.63 20.42 -15.37
N VAL A 2 26.88 19.12 -15.26
CA VAL A 2 26.11 18.12 -16.02
C VAL A 2 24.68 18.20 -15.48
N ALA A 3 23.69 18.41 -16.35
CA ALA A 3 22.30 18.38 -15.93
C ALA A 3 22.02 16.99 -15.35
N VAL A 4 21.64 16.92 -14.07
CA VAL A 4 21.09 15.68 -13.52
C VAL A 4 19.83 15.39 -14.31
N ALA A 5 19.78 14.25 -14.99
CA ALA A 5 18.60 13.84 -15.73
C ALA A 5 17.43 13.72 -14.75
N SER A 6 16.27 14.33 -15.08
CA SER A 6 15.07 14.29 -14.23
C SER A 6 14.64 12.85 -13.96
N PHE A 7 14.41 12.54 -12.69
CA PHE A 7 13.84 11.28 -12.22
C PHE A 7 12.45 11.06 -12.81
N HIS A 8 11.59 12.09 -12.80
CA HIS A 8 10.25 11.98 -13.35
C HIS A 8 10.27 11.68 -14.86
N ALA A 9 11.13 12.35 -15.63
CA ALA A 9 11.25 12.09 -17.06
C ALA A 9 11.69 10.64 -17.34
N ARG A 10 12.66 10.11 -16.57
CA ARG A 10 13.10 8.72 -16.67
C ARG A 10 11.99 7.73 -16.30
N TYR A 11 11.27 8.02 -15.22
CA TYR A 11 10.18 7.19 -14.72
C TYR A 11 9.04 7.06 -15.75
N VAL A 12 8.65 8.16 -16.38
CA VAL A 12 7.64 8.18 -17.46
C VAL A 12 8.15 7.46 -18.72
N SER A 13 9.45 7.53 -19.02
CA SER A 13 10.04 6.87 -20.20
C SER A 13 10.19 5.35 -20.09
N GLY A 14 9.81 4.75 -18.96
CA GLY A 14 9.75 3.30 -18.78
C GLY A 14 10.92 2.68 -17.99
N ASP A 15 11.62 3.48 -17.18
CA ASP A 15 12.72 3.00 -16.32
C ASP A 15 12.41 3.20 -14.81
N PRO A 16 11.37 2.52 -14.26
CA PRO A 16 10.93 2.74 -12.88
C PRO A 16 11.91 2.19 -11.84
N ASP A 17 12.49 1.01 -12.06
CA ASP A 17 13.33 0.33 -11.07
C ASP A 17 14.63 1.11 -10.77
N ASP A 18 15.28 1.64 -11.81
CA ASP A 18 16.50 2.44 -11.64
C ASP A 18 16.19 3.79 -10.99
N VAL A 19 15.04 4.39 -11.30
CA VAL A 19 14.59 5.63 -10.68
C VAL A 19 14.33 5.43 -9.18
N TRP A 20 13.63 4.35 -8.79
CA TRP A 20 13.43 4.05 -7.37
C TRP A 20 14.73 3.80 -6.64
N ARG A 21 15.63 3.01 -7.24
CA ARG A 21 16.96 2.76 -6.68
C ARG A 21 17.71 4.06 -6.42
N ASP A 22 17.73 4.97 -7.39
CA ASP A 22 18.43 6.24 -7.26
C ASP A 22 17.76 7.17 -6.23
N LEU A 23 16.42 7.29 -6.24
CA LEU A 23 15.67 8.14 -5.30
C LEU A 23 15.74 7.62 -3.86
N ARG A 24 15.65 6.30 -3.64
CA ARG A 24 15.88 5.67 -2.33
C ARG A 24 17.34 5.90 -1.87
N GLY A 25 18.28 5.89 -2.80
CA GLY A 25 19.70 6.21 -2.55
C GLY A 25 19.96 7.64 -2.07
N LEU A 26 19.06 8.60 -2.33
CA LEU A 26 19.15 9.96 -1.78
C LEU A 26 18.84 10.00 -0.28
N GLY A 27 18.04 9.04 0.22
CA GLY A 27 17.50 9.08 1.59
C GLY A 27 16.80 10.41 1.88
N LEU A 28 17.10 11.02 3.03
CA LEU A 28 16.49 12.29 3.44
C LEU A 28 16.84 13.48 2.53
N ARG A 29 17.90 13.40 1.72
CA ARG A 29 18.24 14.49 0.77
C ARG A 29 17.17 14.68 -0.30
N VAL A 30 16.28 13.70 -0.48
CA VAL A 30 15.16 13.81 -1.42
C VAL A 30 14.21 14.95 -1.08
N PHE A 31 14.17 15.38 0.20
CA PHE A 31 13.33 16.50 0.64
C PHE A 31 13.95 17.88 0.34
N ASP A 32 15.22 17.94 -0.09
CA ASP A 32 15.94 19.17 -0.36
C ASP A 32 15.89 19.55 -1.85
N ALA A 33 16.08 20.85 -2.14
CA ALA A 33 16.41 21.28 -3.49
C ALA A 33 17.79 20.70 -3.92
N PRO A 34 17.95 20.27 -5.19
CA PRO A 34 16.98 20.35 -6.29
C PRO A 34 16.06 19.14 -6.46
N TYR A 35 16.09 18.16 -5.54
CA TYR A 35 15.45 16.86 -5.74
C TYR A 35 13.95 16.84 -5.43
N ARG A 36 13.49 17.64 -4.47
CA ARG A 36 12.14 17.60 -3.91
C ARG A 36 11.02 17.58 -4.96
N GLU A 37 11.00 18.58 -5.84
CA GLU A 37 9.90 18.76 -6.81
C GLU A 37 9.82 17.59 -7.82
N ASP A 38 10.98 17.10 -8.27
CA ASP A 38 11.09 16.01 -9.24
C ASP A 38 10.74 14.65 -8.60
N ALA A 39 11.13 14.44 -7.34
CA ALA A 39 10.74 13.28 -6.54
C ALA A 39 9.23 13.25 -6.25
N GLU A 40 8.64 14.40 -5.90
CA GLU A 40 7.18 14.52 -5.74
C GLU A 40 6.44 14.24 -7.04
N ALA A 41 7.00 14.63 -8.19
CA ALA A 41 6.43 14.30 -9.49
C ALA A 41 6.46 12.79 -9.76
N VAL A 42 7.55 12.09 -9.41
CA VAL A 42 7.60 10.61 -9.47
C VAL A 42 6.55 9.99 -8.56
N ALA A 43 6.42 10.46 -7.31
CA ALA A 43 5.42 9.93 -6.38
C ALA A 43 3.98 10.10 -6.88
N ARG A 44 3.67 11.22 -7.56
CA ARG A 44 2.37 11.42 -8.21
C ARG A 44 2.14 10.47 -9.40
N GLU A 45 3.11 10.36 -10.30
CA GLU A 45 2.98 9.44 -11.45
C GLU A 45 2.90 7.97 -10.98
N PHE A 46 3.62 7.60 -9.92
CA PHE A 46 3.46 6.32 -9.22
C PHE A 46 2.01 6.08 -8.79
N ALA A 47 1.42 7.03 -8.07
CA ALA A 47 0.07 6.87 -7.54
C ALA A 47 -0.99 6.88 -8.66
N ASP A 48 -0.80 7.65 -9.74
CA ASP A 48 -1.64 7.56 -10.94
C ASP A 48 -1.58 6.17 -11.59
N ARG A 49 -0.40 5.55 -11.68
CA ARG A 49 -0.26 4.16 -12.19
C ARG A 49 -0.89 3.14 -11.25
N ALA A 50 -0.63 3.26 -9.94
CA ALA A 50 -1.20 2.37 -8.93
C ALA A 50 -2.73 2.43 -8.94
N ARG A 51 -3.32 3.63 -9.04
CA ARG A 51 -4.77 3.80 -9.16
C ARG A 51 -5.32 3.07 -10.38
N ARG A 52 -4.70 3.23 -11.56
CA ARG A 52 -5.12 2.52 -12.78
C ARG A 52 -5.04 1.01 -12.60
N ASN A 53 -3.99 0.52 -11.93
CA ASN A 53 -3.84 -0.90 -11.66
C ASN A 53 -4.96 -1.42 -10.75
N VAL A 54 -5.26 -0.70 -9.67
CA VAL A 54 -6.33 -1.02 -8.72
C VAL A 54 -7.68 -1.04 -9.43
N GLU A 55 -8.02 0.02 -10.16
CA GLU A 55 -9.31 0.13 -10.87
C GLU A 55 -9.48 -1.02 -11.88
N MET A 56 -8.44 -1.31 -12.67
CA MET A 56 -8.45 -2.40 -13.64
C MET A 56 -8.56 -3.78 -12.97
N LEU A 57 -7.84 -4.00 -11.87
CA LEU A 57 -7.86 -5.26 -11.15
C LEU A 57 -9.24 -5.51 -10.53
N VAL A 58 -9.81 -4.50 -9.87
CA VAL A 58 -11.14 -4.58 -9.26
C VAL A 58 -12.22 -4.83 -10.32
N GLU A 59 -12.17 -4.14 -11.46
CA GLU A 59 -13.10 -4.38 -12.57
C GLU A 59 -13.03 -5.84 -13.05
N ARG A 60 -11.82 -6.39 -13.22
CA ARG A 60 -11.61 -7.76 -13.67
C ARG A 60 -12.06 -8.81 -12.66
N LEU A 61 -11.89 -8.53 -11.37
CA LEU A 61 -12.36 -9.38 -10.29
C LEU A 61 -13.90 -9.39 -10.26
N GLN A 62 -14.53 -8.21 -10.31
CA GLN A 62 -15.99 -8.08 -10.35
C GLN A 62 -16.59 -8.78 -11.58
N ALA A 63 -15.94 -8.69 -12.74
CA ALA A 63 -16.36 -9.40 -13.95
C ALA A 63 -16.34 -10.94 -13.81
N ARG A 64 -15.57 -11.47 -12.84
CA ARG A 64 -15.51 -12.89 -12.47
C ARG A 64 -16.42 -13.24 -11.30
N GLY A 65 -17.21 -12.28 -10.81
CA GLY A 65 -18.13 -12.48 -9.70
C GLY A 65 -17.50 -12.33 -8.32
N PHE A 66 -16.28 -11.79 -8.22
CA PHE A 66 -15.65 -11.47 -6.93
C PHE A 66 -16.55 -10.58 -6.08
N ARG A 67 -16.60 -10.87 -4.78
CA ARG A 67 -17.28 -10.06 -3.78
C ARG A 67 -16.31 -9.76 -2.66
N ALA A 68 -16.02 -8.48 -2.47
CA ALA A 68 -15.27 -8.03 -1.30
C ALA A 68 -16.18 -8.11 -0.07
N GLU A 69 -15.62 -8.60 1.03
CA GLU A 69 -16.35 -8.84 2.27
C GLU A 69 -15.51 -8.31 3.44
N GLU A 70 -16.17 -7.72 4.43
CA GLU A 70 -15.52 -7.45 5.70
C GLU A 70 -15.00 -8.76 6.29
N ASN A 71 -13.90 -8.65 7.02
CA ASN A 71 -13.32 -9.78 7.72
C ASN A 71 -14.07 -10.00 9.04
N ASP A 72 -15.34 -10.37 8.91
CA ASP A 72 -16.25 -10.74 10.00
C ASP A 72 -16.84 -12.13 9.73
N ASP A 73 -17.42 -12.74 10.76
CA ASP A 73 -18.04 -14.07 10.65
C ASP A 73 -19.28 -14.09 9.74
N GLU A 74 -19.82 -12.92 9.39
CA GLU A 74 -21.05 -12.76 8.60
C GLU A 74 -20.77 -12.63 7.10
N GLY A 75 -19.51 -12.37 6.71
CA GLY A 75 -19.11 -12.09 5.31
C GLY A 75 -19.77 -10.82 4.79
N THR A 76 -19.83 -9.77 5.62
CA THR A 76 -20.58 -8.55 5.28
C THR A 76 -20.03 -7.92 3.99
N PRO A 77 -20.85 -7.75 2.92
CA PRO A 77 -20.34 -7.19 1.66
C PRO A 77 -19.82 -5.77 1.83
N CYS A 78 -18.64 -5.50 1.27
CA CYS A 78 -18.02 -4.18 1.28
C CYS A 78 -17.49 -3.82 -0.12
N ARG A 79 -16.89 -2.63 -0.24
CA ARG A 79 -16.30 -2.18 -1.51
C ARG A 79 -14.82 -2.58 -1.60
N ALA A 80 -14.46 -3.20 -2.71
CA ALA A 80 -13.08 -3.58 -2.98
C ALA A 80 -12.14 -2.37 -3.19
N HIS A 81 -12.69 -1.25 -3.66
CA HIS A 81 -11.96 0.00 -3.83
C HIS A 81 -12.87 1.20 -3.53
N VAL A 82 -12.35 2.06 -2.65
CA VAL A 82 -12.93 3.35 -2.31
C VAL A 82 -11.94 4.43 -2.76
N PRO A 83 -12.30 5.28 -3.73
CA PRO A 83 -11.41 6.37 -4.14
C PRO A 83 -11.20 7.37 -3.00
N PRO A 84 -10.14 8.21 -3.07
CA PRO A 84 -9.86 9.20 -2.03
C PRO A 84 -11.08 10.08 -1.74
N SER A 85 -11.37 10.28 -0.46
CA SER A 85 -12.43 11.21 -0.07
C SER A 85 -11.97 12.66 -0.22
N PRO A 86 -12.88 13.65 -0.15
CA PRO A 86 -12.50 15.06 -0.07
C PRO A 86 -11.59 15.40 1.12
N GLY A 87 -11.55 14.56 2.16
CA GLY A 87 -10.69 14.69 3.33
C GLY A 87 -9.26 14.18 3.14
N ALA A 88 -9.00 13.38 2.10
CA ALA A 88 -7.72 12.70 1.91
C ALA A 88 -6.50 13.66 1.87
N PRO A 89 -6.57 14.83 1.18
CA PRO A 89 -5.47 15.79 1.19
C PRO A 89 -5.18 16.32 2.60
N ALA A 90 -6.22 16.62 3.38
CA ALA A 90 -6.07 17.15 4.74
C ALA A 90 -5.51 16.10 5.71
N LEU A 91 -5.88 14.82 5.54
CA LEU A 91 -5.28 13.71 6.28
C LEU A 91 -3.79 13.61 5.97
N ALA A 92 -3.43 13.60 4.69
CA ALA A 92 -2.06 13.40 4.29
C ALA A 92 -1.15 14.60 4.62
N ASP A 93 -1.65 15.84 4.53
CA ASP A 93 -0.95 17.03 5.03
C ASP A 93 -0.68 16.93 6.54
N TRP A 94 -1.67 16.45 7.31
CA TRP A 94 -1.52 16.24 8.75
C TRP A 94 -0.49 15.14 9.06
N LEU A 95 -0.47 14.04 8.31
CA LEU A 95 0.51 12.97 8.46
C LEU A 95 1.93 13.47 8.17
N GLU A 96 2.10 14.22 7.07
CA GLU A 96 3.38 14.80 6.68
C GLU A 96 3.96 15.74 7.74
N VAL A 97 3.12 16.54 8.38
CA VAL A 97 3.55 17.45 9.46
C VAL A 97 3.82 16.69 10.75
N THR A 98 2.93 15.77 11.14
CA THR A 98 2.99 15.08 12.44
C THR A 98 4.18 14.12 12.51
N PHE A 99 4.48 13.44 11.40
CA PHE A 99 5.43 12.33 11.36
C PHE A 99 6.64 12.61 10.46
N ALA A 100 6.95 13.88 10.21
CA ALA A 100 8.07 14.28 9.36
C ALA A 100 9.40 13.65 9.82
N PRO A 101 10.27 13.19 8.91
CA PRO A 101 10.04 13.03 7.46
C PRO A 101 9.00 11.94 7.14
N PHE A 102 8.10 12.21 6.18
CA PHE A 102 7.03 11.29 5.80
C PHE A 102 7.21 10.83 4.34
N PRO A 103 7.02 9.54 4.03
CA PRO A 103 7.18 9.03 2.67
C PRO A 103 6.25 9.70 1.65
N MET A 104 6.84 10.21 0.56
CA MET A 104 6.08 10.85 -0.53
C MET A 104 5.16 9.86 -1.26
N THR A 105 5.55 8.58 -1.37
CA THR A 105 4.71 7.54 -2.01
C THR A 105 3.41 7.29 -1.25
N VAL A 106 3.49 7.23 0.08
CA VAL A 106 2.32 7.04 0.97
C VAL A 106 1.41 8.26 0.91
N SER A 107 2.01 9.44 0.95
CA SER A 107 1.32 10.73 0.76
C SER A 107 0.59 10.82 -0.58
N ALA A 108 1.22 10.39 -1.67
CA ALA A 108 0.60 10.34 -3.00
C ALA A 108 -0.50 9.28 -3.09
N TRP A 109 -0.31 8.11 -2.48
CA TRP A 109 -1.32 7.05 -2.42
C TRP A 109 -2.63 7.54 -1.78
N ILE A 110 -2.53 8.15 -0.58
CA ILE A 110 -3.70 8.68 0.12
C ILE A 110 -4.44 9.69 -0.75
N ARG A 111 -3.72 10.58 -1.44
CA ARG A 111 -4.33 11.65 -2.24
C ARG A 111 -4.95 11.19 -3.55
N GLN A 112 -4.49 10.09 -4.14
CA GLN A 112 -4.85 9.75 -5.53
C GLN A 112 -5.48 8.36 -5.69
N VAL A 113 -5.09 7.38 -4.85
CA VAL A 113 -5.50 5.97 -4.99
C VAL A 113 -6.69 5.65 -4.09
N GLY A 114 -6.61 5.99 -2.79
CA GLY A 114 -7.65 5.70 -1.81
C GLY A 114 -7.48 4.31 -1.16
N ASP A 115 -8.57 3.77 -0.61
CA ASP A 115 -8.56 2.53 0.15
C ASP A 115 -8.88 1.31 -0.74
N VAL A 116 -8.10 0.24 -0.60
CA VAL A 116 -8.20 -1.02 -1.35
C VAL A 116 -8.38 -2.19 -0.39
N TRP A 117 -9.30 -3.10 -0.72
CA TRP A 117 -9.64 -4.26 0.09
C TRP A 117 -10.03 -5.45 -0.81
N LEU A 118 -9.09 -6.36 -1.06
CA LEU A 118 -9.35 -7.56 -1.89
C LEU A 118 -9.62 -8.83 -1.07
N VAL A 119 -9.91 -8.70 0.23
CA VAL A 119 -10.42 -9.80 1.04
C VAL A 119 -11.88 -10.06 0.68
N GLY A 120 -12.21 -11.32 0.41
CA GLY A 120 -13.55 -11.77 0.05
C GLY A 120 -13.55 -13.01 -0.84
N GLU A 121 -14.71 -13.35 -1.38
CA GLU A 121 -14.93 -14.56 -2.17
C GLU A 121 -14.68 -14.33 -3.66
N LEU A 122 -13.81 -15.15 -4.27
CA LEU A 122 -13.68 -15.26 -5.73
C LEU A 122 -14.25 -16.60 -6.23
N PRO A 123 -15.37 -16.57 -6.98
CA PRO A 123 -15.93 -17.78 -7.57
C PRO A 123 -14.90 -18.54 -8.42
N GLY A 124 -14.77 -19.84 -8.17
CA GLY A 124 -13.79 -20.70 -8.83
C GLY A 124 -12.40 -20.71 -8.19
N TRP A 125 -12.15 -19.89 -7.18
CA TRP A 125 -10.98 -19.98 -6.32
C TRP A 125 -11.30 -19.58 -4.86
N PRO A 126 -12.04 -20.42 -4.10
CA PRO A 126 -12.43 -20.11 -2.73
C PRO A 126 -11.24 -19.87 -1.77
N ALA A 127 -10.06 -20.42 -2.09
CA ALA A 127 -8.84 -20.22 -1.32
C ALA A 127 -8.17 -18.85 -1.58
N SER A 128 -8.76 -17.96 -2.36
CA SER A 128 -8.20 -16.63 -2.65
C SER A 128 -7.94 -15.79 -1.40
N VAL A 129 -8.73 -15.99 -0.34
CA VAL A 129 -8.52 -15.31 0.95
C VAL A 129 -7.24 -15.74 1.65
N LEU A 130 -6.79 -16.98 1.42
CA LEU A 130 -5.53 -17.54 1.93
C LEU A 130 -4.31 -17.14 1.08
N ALA A 131 -4.52 -16.28 0.08
CA ALA A 131 -3.54 -15.88 -0.92
C ALA A 131 -2.93 -14.50 -0.65
N ASP A 132 -3.01 -14.04 0.60
CA ASP A 132 -2.61 -12.71 1.05
C ASP A 132 -3.16 -11.57 0.16
N PRO A 133 -4.48 -11.44 0.01
CA PRO A 133 -5.08 -10.45 -0.88
C PRO A 133 -4.57 -9.02 -0.61
N LEU A 134 -4.43 -8.23 -1.67
CA LEU A 134 -4.00 -6.83 -1.58
C LEU A 134 -5.00 -6.03 -0.73
N VAL A 135 -4.49 -5.43 0.33
CA VAL A 135 -5.19 -4.47 1.17
C VAL A 135 -4.29 -3.26 1.32
N VAL A 136 -4.84 -2.06 1.14
CA VAL A 136 -4.21 -0.79 1.55
C VAL A 136 -5.32 0.13 2.04
N GLN A 137 -5.45 0.29 3.34
CA GLN A 137 -6.46 1.11 4.00
C GLN A 137 -5.78 2.14 4.90
N LEU A 138 -5.66 3.36 4.39
CA LEU A 138 -4.97 4.45 5.07
C LEU A 138 -5.92 5.57 5.46
N GLU A 139 -6.94 5.85 4.64
CA GLU A 139 -7.88 6.93 4.91
C GLU A 139 -9.06 6.47 5.77
N TRP A 140 -9.53 5.24 5.54
CA TRP A 140 -10.77 4.71 6.08
C TRP A 140 -11.96 5.59 5.71
N ALA A 141 -12.03 5.95 4.42
CA ALA A 141 -12.98 6.93 3.90
C ALA A 141 -14.45 6.59 4.24
N GLU A 142 -14.82 5.31 4.21
CA GLU A 142 -16.18 4.85 4.54
C GLU A 142 -16.41 4.62 6.04
N ARG A 143 -15.36 4.64 6.88
CA ARG A 143 -15.45 4.48 8.35
C ARG A 143 -15.28 5.81 9.10
N GLY A 144 -15.39 6.93 8.42
CA GLY A 144 -15.34 8.27 9.03
C GLY A 144 -13.94 8.86 9.19
N GLY A 145 -12.92 8.24 8.60
CA GLY A 145 -11.54 8.72 8.63
C GLY A 145 -10.66 8.07 9.69
N SER A 146 -9.36 7.93 9.40
CA SER A 146 -8.36 7.27 10.25
C SER A 146 -7.60 8.21 11.19
N ARG A 147 -7.79 9.54 11.08
CA ARG A 147 -6.97 10.52 11.81
C ARG A 147 -7.02 10.34 13.33
N SER A 148 -8.21 10.26 13.91
CA SER A 148 -8.37 10.14 15.37
C SER A 148 -7.76 8.85 15.91
N TYR A 149 -7.81 7.78 15.11
CA TYR A 149 -7.13 6.52 15.41
C TYR A 149 -5.61 6.72 15.48
N TYR A 150 -4.99 7.29 14.44
CA TYR A 150 -3.53 7.51 14.46
C TYR A 150 -3.08 8.52 15.52
N GLU A 151 -3.90 9.52 15.86
CA GLU A 151 -3.64 10.41 17.00
C GLU A 151 -3.57 9.63 18.33
N ALA A 152 -4.52 8.70 18.54
CA ALA A 152 -4.56 7.87 19.74
C ALA A 152 -3.40 6.87 19.79
N GLU A 153 -3.14 6.17 18.69
CA GLU A 153 -2.05 5.19 18.57
C GLU A 153 -0.68 5.84 18.76
N HIS A 154 -0.44 6.99 18.13
CA HIS A 154 0.81 7.71 18.33
C HIS A 154 0.97 8.18 19.78
N ALA A 155 -0.11 8.67 20.41
CA ALA A 155 -0.06 9.04 21.82
C ALA A 155 0.24 7.83 22.73
N ALA A 156 -0.28 6.64 22.39
CA ALA A 156 0.04 5.40 23.10
C ALA A 156 1.52 5.01 22.90
N TYR A 157 2.01 5.05 21.66
CA TYR A 157 3.42 4.82 21.32
C TYR A 157 4.37 5.74 22.12
N LEU A 158 4.05 7.03 22.24
CA LEU A 158 4.85 7.99 23.01
C LEU A 158 4.83 7.74 24.52
N ARG A 159 3.90 6.92 25.04
CA ARG A 159 3.89 6.48 26.44
C ARG A 159 4.62 5.15 26.64
N ASP A 160 4.73 4.35 25.59
CA ASP A 160 5.46 3.08 25.62
C ASP A 160 6.98 3.32 25.56
N THR A 161 7.61 3.43 26.73
CA THR A 161 9.07 3.57 26.82
C THR A 161 9.78 2.29 26.40
N ALA A 162 9.22 1.11 26.68
CA ALA A 162 9.87 -0.16 26.38
C ALA A 162 10.02 -0.38 24.87
N ARG A 163 8.97 -0.11 24.08
CA ARG A 163 9.00 -0.19 22.62
C ARG A 163 10.02 0.79 22.02
N ARG A 164 10.06 2.03 22.54
CA ARG A 164 11.00 3.07 22.05
C ARG A 164 12.44 2.78 22.43
N ASP A 165 12.69 2.31 23.64
CA ASP A 165 14.03 1.91 24.10
C ASP A 165 14.56 0.69 23.31
N ALA A 166 13.65 -0.18 22.85
CA ALA A 166 13.97 -1.27 21.93
C ALA A 166 14.20 -0.81 20.47
N GLY A 167 14.06 0.49 20.16
CA GLY A 167 14.27 1.04 18.82
C GLY A 167 13.18 0.68 17.81
N ILE A 168 12.01 0.23 18.28
CA ILE A 168 10.89 -0.12 17.40
C ILE A 168 10.15 1.17 17.00
N PRO A 169 10.04 1.50 15.70
CA PRO A 169 9.39 2.72 15.24
C PRO A 169 7.87 2.69 15.47
N PHE A 170 7.26 3.87 15.40
CA PHE A 170 5.81 3.97 15.20
C PHE A 170 5.49 3.48 13.78
N GLN A 171 4.36 2.81 13.61
CA GLN A 171 3.97 2.27 12.30
C GLN A 171 2.61 2.82 11.90
N LEU A 172 2.50 3.19 10.62
CA LEU A 172 1.24 3.50 9.98
C LEU A 172 0.67 2.19 9.43
N ASP A 173 -0.25 1.59 10.17
CA ASP A 173 -0.93 0.36 9.74
C ASP A 173 -1.69 0.63 8.44
N TYR A 174 -1.45 -0.16 7.40
CA TYR A 174 -2.12 -0.02 6.11
C TYR A 174 -2.81 -1.31 5.66
N ALA A 175 -2.47 -2.46 6.22
CA ALA A 175 -3.14 -3.72 5.94
C ALA A 175 -3.09 -4.65 7.15
N PRO A 176 -4.13 -5.46 7.41
CA PRO A 176 -3.99 -6.62 8.29
C PRO A 176 -2.90 -7.55 7.76
N ASP A 177 -2.33 -8.42 8.59
CA ASP A 177 -1.45 -9.49 8.10
C ASP A 177 -2.23 -10.57 7.32
N GLU A 178 -1.51 -11.45 6.63
CA GLU A 178 -2.09 -12.53 5.82
C GLU A 178 -3.02 -13.49 6.58
N LEU A 179 -2.78 -13.77 7.87
CA LEU A 179 -3.65 -14.61 8.70
C LEU A 179 -4.92 -13.84 9.08
N HIS A 180 -4.79 -12.59 9.51
CA HIS A 180 -5.94 -11.76 9.80
C HIS A 180 -6.79 -11.56 8.55
N LYS A 181 -6.21 -11.35 7.36
CA LYS A 181 -6.96 -11.29 6.09
C LYS A 181 -7.78 -12.55 5.81
N ALA A 182 -7.35 -13.70 6.34
CA ALA A 182 -8.01 -15.00 6.24
C ALA A 182 -9.01 -15.28 7.38
N ASN A 183 -9.36 -14.28 8.20
CA ASN A 183 -10.15 -14.41 9.43
C ASN A 183 -9.54 -15.40 10.44
N ILE A 184 -8.21 -15.51 10.46
CA ILE A 184 -7.44 -16.31 11.42
C ILE A 184 -6.74 -15.33 12.37
N SER A 185 -6.61 -15.70 13.65
CA SER A 185 -5.83 -14.90 14.61
C SER A 185 -4.38 -14.82 14.12
N GLY A 186 -3.96 -13.62 13.76
CA GLY A 186 -2.68 -13.36 13.15
C GLY A 186 -1.70 -12.58 14.04
N ASP A 187 -0.72 -11.99 13.37
CA ASP A 187 0.31 -11.14 13.96
C ASP A 187 -0.16 -9.67 14.02
N ALA A 188 0.78 -8.74 14.18
CA ALA A 188 0.51 -7.33 14.03
C ALA A 188 0.23 -7.00 12.55
N PRO A 189 -0.60 -5.98 12.25
CA PRO A 189 -0.82 -5.48 10.91
C PRO A 189 0.49 -5.18 10.15
N TYR A 190 0.46 -5.28 8.83
CA TYR A 190 1.50 -4.68 8.00
C TYR A 190 1.46 -3.16 8.16
N GLY A 191 2.59 -2.61 8.59
CA GLY A 191 2.72 -1.20 8.90
C GLY A 191 3.91 -0.56 8.18
N ILE A 192 3.77 0.73 7.86
CA ILE A 192 4.85 1.55 7.31
C ILE A 192 5.57 2.26 8.44
N ASP A 193 6.88 2.04 8.56
CA ASP A 193 7.71 2.65 9.60
C ASP A 193 7.74 4.18 9.48
N LEU A 194 7.48 4.86 10.61
CA LEU A 194 7.53 6.31 10.76
C LEU A 194 8.47 6.73 11.89
N PRO A 195 9.25 7.83 11.72
CA PRO A 195 9.36 8.62 10.49
C PRO A 195 10.02 7.85 9.33
N GLY A 196 9.65 8.18 8.10
CA GLY A 196 10.08 7.50 6.89
C GLY A 196 11.52 7.83 6.47
N PRO A 197 12.20 6.93 5.74
CA PRO A 197 13.62 7.10 5.40
C PRO A 197 13.89 8.01 4.18
N GLY A 198 12.85 8.46 3.47
CA GLY A 198 12.99 9.23 2.23
C GLY A 198 11.70 9.24 1.42
N ILE A 199 11.82 9.04 0.11
CA ILE A 199 10.69 9.11 -0.83
C ILE A 199 9.65 8.01 -0.59
N ASP A 200 10.12 6.82 -0.21
CA ASP A 200 9.31 5.61 -0.12
C ASP A 200 9.25 5.09 1.32
N GLY A 201 8.14 4.44 1.66
CA GLY A 201 7.91 3.84 2.97
C GLY A 201 8.54 2.47 3.08
N LYS A 202 8.92 2.06 4.29
CA LYS A 202 9.30 0.67 4.56
C LYS A 202 8.16 -0.06 5.25
N VAL A 203 7.72 -1.16 4.65
CA VAL A 203 6.80 -2.12 5.23
C VAL A 203 7.60 -3.06 6.12
N GLY A 204 7.48 -2.86 7.44
CA GLY A 204 8.37 -3.49 8.42
C GLY A 204 9.86 -3.23 8.11
N PRO A 205 10.79 -4.12 8.54
CA PRO A 205 12.22 -3.86 8.45
C PRO A 205 12.81 -3.99 7.02
N ALA A 206 12.11 -4.64 6.08
CA ALA A 206 12.76 -5.24 4.91
C ALA A 206 12.25 -4.78 3.54
N ILE A 207 10.95 -4.48 3.40
CA ILE A 207 10.33 -4.31 2.08
C ILE A 207 9.96 -2.84 1.86
N TRP A 208 10.19 -2.32 0.66
CA TRP A 208 9.72 -0.99 0.29
C TRP A 208 8.25 -1.04 -0.14
N PHE A 209 7.45 -0.04 0.22
CA PHE A 209 6.02 -0.01 -0.08
C PHE A 209 5.74 -0.16 -1.59
N VAL A 210 6.52 0.48 -2.46
CA VAL A 210 6.36 0.29 -3.91
C VAL A 210 6.71 -1.14 -4.36
N ASP A 211 7.68 -1.79 -3.72
CA ASP A 211 8.11 -3.16 -4.07
C ASP A 211 7.07 -4.20 -3.61
N ASP A 212 6.45 -3.97 -2.44
CA ASP A 212 5.33 -4.75 -1.92
C ASP A 212 4.14 -4.71 -2.89
N LEU A 213 3.72 -3.50 -3.27
CA LEU A 213 2.64 -3.27 -4.24
C LEU A 213 2.94 -3.93 -5.59
N ASN A 214 4.17 -3.77 -6.08
CA ASN A 214 4.60 -4.38 -7.33
C ASN A 214 4.52 -5.92 -7.30
N THR A 215 4.85 -6.53 -6.16
CA THR A 215 4.70 -7.98 -5.94
C THR A 215 3.23 -8.38 -5.97
N ALA A 216 2.37 -7.62 -5.27
CA ALA A 216 0.93 -7.86 -5.27
C ALA A 216 0.33 -7.72 -6.68
N PHE A 217 0.64 -6.65 -7.42
CA PHE A 217 0.13 -6.44 -8.78
C PHE A 217 0.62 -7.50 -9.77
N ALA A 218 1.89 -7.93 -9.68
CA ALA A 218 2.41 -9.02 -10.50
C ALA A 218 1.67 -10.34 -10.27
N ALA A 219 1.17 -10.56 -9.05
CA ALA A 219 0.35 -11.71 -8.67
C ALA A 219 -1.16 -11.49 -8.86
N GLY A 220 -1.58 -10.43 -9.56
CA GLY A 220 -2.99 -10.13 -9.78
C GLY A 220 -3.75 -9.78 -8.50
N GLY A 221 -3.06 -9.22 -7.50
CA GLY A 221 -3.61 -8.84 -6.19
C GLY A 221 -3.52 -9.90 -5.11
N PHE A 222 -2.94 -11.07 -5.38
CA PHE A 222 -2.91 -12.20 -4.45
C PHE A 222 -1.49 -12.81 -4.38
N PRO A 223 -0.51 -12.13 -3.77
CA PRO A 223 0.90 -12.55 -3.74
C PRO A 223 1.20 -13.79 -2.89
N GLY A 224 0.41 -14.08 -1.86
CA GLY A 224 0.74 -15.07 -0.85
C GLY A 224 0.18 -16.47 -1.10
N ALA A 225 0.50 -17.36 -0.17
CA ALA A 225 -0.01 -18.72 -0.11
C ALA A 225 0.17 -19.31 1.31
N LEU A 226 -0.92 -19.34 2.08
CA LEU A 226 -0.96 -19.95 3.42
C LEU A 226 -1.16 -21.47 3.33
N TRP A 227 -0.10 -22.19 2.94
CA TRP A 227 -0.13 -23.64 2.72
C TRP A 227 -0.55 -24.45 3.95
N ASP A 228 -0.09 -24.04 5.13
CA ASP A 228 -0.39 -24.72 6.39
C ASP A 228 -1.87 -24.61 6.78
N GLU A 229 -2.56 -23.59 6.25
CA GLU A 229 -4.01 -23.37 6.40
C GLU A 229 -4.82 -23.99 5.26
N GLY A 230 -4.20 -24.83 4.42
CA GLY A 230 -4.88 -25.55 3.35
C GLY A 230 -5.09 -24.75 2.07
N TYR A 231 -4.25 -23.73 1.82
CA TYR A 231 -4.26 -22.99 0.56
C TYR A 231 -4.23 -23.93 -0.67
N GLN A 232 -5.07 -23.61 -1.65
CA GLN A 232 -5.14 -24.29 -2.93
C GLN A 232 -4.81 -23.30 -4.04
N GLU A 233 -3.99 -23.72 -4.99
CA GLU A 233 -3.62 -22.87 -6.12
C GLU A 233 -4.83 -22.45 -6.95
N PRO A 234 -4.80 -21.25 -7.56
CA PRO A 234 -5.84 -20.82 -8.46
C PRO A 234 -5.87 -21.69 -9.73
N PRO A 235 -6.97 -21.61 -10.50
CA PRO A 235 -6.97 -22.07 -11.88
C PRO A 235 -5.77 -21.51 -12.66
N ALA A 236 -5.13 -22.36 -13.45
CA ALA A 236 -3.94 -21.98 -14.21
C ALA A 236 -4.20 -20.73 -15.08
N GLY A 237 -3.30 -19.75 -15.01
CA GLY A 237 -3.41 -18.51 -15.76
C GLY A 237 -4.29 -17.43 -15.11
N LEU A 238 -4.92 -17.70 -13.95
CA LEU A 238 -5.83 -16.73 -13.32
C LEU A 238 -5.08 -15.47 -12.89
N ARG A 239 -4.02 -15.61 -12.08
CA ARG A 239 -3.21 -14.47 -11.59
C ARG A 239 -2.61 -13.68 -12.75
N GLU A 240 -2.10 -14.36 -13.77
CA GLU A 240 -1.57 -13.74 -14.99
C GLU A 240 -2.65 -12.96 -15.75
N SER A 241 -3.87 -13.50 -15.84
CA SER A 241 -4.99 -12.81 -16.50
C SER A 241 -5.45 -11.57 -15.72
N LEU A 242 -5.33 -11.58 -14.39
CA LEU A 242 -5.63 -10.44 -13.53
C LEU A 242 -4.53 -9.38 -13.62
N ALA A 243 -3.26 -9.79 -13.69
CA ALA A 243 -2.09 -8.92 -13.79
C ALA A 243 -1.81 -8.38 -15.21
N ALA A 244 -2.42 -8.95 -16.25
CA ALA A 244 -2.13 -8.60 -17.64
C ALA A 244 -2.31 -7.11 -17.93
N GLY A 245 -1.24 -6.41 -18.34
CA GLY A 245 -1.29 -4.99 -18.69
C GLY A 245 -1.37 -4.03 -17.49
N LEU A 246 -1.25 -4.52 -16.25
CA LEU A 246 -0.96 -3.66 -15.11
C LEU A 246 0.41 -3.01 -15.30
N LEU A 247 0.51 -1.75 -14.90
CA LEU A 247 1.70 -0.92 -15.05
C LEU A 247 2.71 -1.24 -13.96
N ARG A 248 3.98 -1.31 -14.34
CA ARG A 248 5.08 -1.33 -13.37
C ARG A 248 5.11 0.00 -12.61
N LEU A 249 5.14 -0.11 -11.29
CA LEU A 249 5.28 1.01 -10.36
C LEU A 249 6.74 1.31 -10.10
#